data_AF-A0AAX1DIE2-F1
#
_entry.id   AF-A0AAX1DIE2-F1
#
_cell.length_a   1.000
_cell.length_b   1.000
_cell.length_c   1.000
_cell.angle_alpha   90.00
_cell.angle_beta   90.00
_cell.angle_gamma   90.00
#
_symmetry.space_group_name_H-M   'P 1'
#
loop_
_entity.id
_entity.type
_entity.pdbx_description
1 polymer ?
#
loop_
_entity_poly.entity_id
_entity_poly.type
_entity_poly.pdbx_seq_one_letter_code
_entity_poly.pdbx_strand_id
1 'polypeptide(L)'
;MKKILWMILALISSGSVYARQEVTVAEAKTLREDRQVTLTGTITGRADDDHYWLKDPTGSIRVDIDDDDDRYLIGKKVRVSGEVDRDDGYSEINVDHVYILK
;
A
#
# COMPACT_ATOMS: atom_id res chain seq x y z
N MET A 1 45.67 -33.99 17.62
CA MET A 1 45.21 -32.76 18.31
C MET A 1 44.64 -31.82 17.25
N LYS A 2 43.31 -31.77 17.10
CA LYS A 2 42.61 -31.03 16.04
C LYS A 2 42.35 -29.61 16.51
N LYS A 3 42.88 -28.63 15.76
CA LYS A 3 42.79 -27.20 16.06
C LYS A 3 41.47 -26.65 15.52
N ILE A 4 40.82 -25.86 16.35
CA ILE A 4 39.46 -25.34 16.25
C ILE A 4 39.38 -24.31 15.10
N LEU A 5 38.44 -24.53 14.17
CA LEU A 5 38.10 -23.59 13.10
C LEU A 5 36.96 -22.70 13.60
N TRP A 6 37.20 -21.39 13.68
CA TRP A 6 36.19 -20.41 14.02
C TRP A 6 35.15 -20.31 12.90
N MET A 7 33.90 -20.65 13.22
CA MET A 7 32.74 -20.27 12.42
C MET A 7 32.58 -18.75 12.45
N ILE A 8 32.63 -18.11 11.29
CA ILE A 8 32.00 -16.81 11.08
C ILE A 8 30.76 -17.08 10.24
N LEU A 9 29.64 -17.24 10.94
CA LEU A 9 28.31 -17.21 10.34
C LEU A 9 27.96 -15.75 10.15
N ALA A 10 28.26 -15.19 8.98
CA ALA A 10 27.71 -13.91 8.58
C ALA A 10 26.23 -14.13 8.20
N LEU A 11 25.33 -14.02 9.20
CA LEU A 11 23.93 -13.76 8.93
C LEU A 11 23.82 -12.36 8.33
N ILE A 12 23.82 -12.27 7.01
CA ILE A 12 23.20 -11.12 6.35
C ILE A 12 21.71 -11.39 6.48
N SER A 13 21.11 -10.82 7.52
CA SER A 13 19.67 -10.63 7.56
C SER A 13 19.35 -9.72 6.39
N SER A 14 18.94 -10.31 5.27
CA SER A 14 18.19 -9.61 4.24
C SER A 14 16.83 -9.30 4.84
N GLY A 15 16.79 -8.31 5.74
CA GLY A 15 15.57 -7.57 5.97
C GLY A 15 15.27 -6.90 4.64
N SER A 16 14.44 -7.55 3.82
CA SER A 16 13.83 -6.88 2.69
C SER A 16 12.91 -5.81 3.25
N VAL A 17 13.49 -4.66 3.58
CA VAL A 17 12.76 -3.40 3.52
C VAL A 17 12.56 -3.18 2.04
N TYR A 18 11.57 -3.84 1.45
CA TYR A 18 11.04 -3.38 0.17
C TYR A 18 10.55 -1.96 0.47
N ALA A 19 11.36 -0.97 0.12
CA ALA A 19 10.93 0.41 0.17
C ALA A 19 9.64 0.46 -0.65
N ARG A 20 8.52 0.75 0.02
CA ARG A 20 7.22 0.82 -0.66
C ARG A 20 7.35 1.86 -1.76
N GLN A 21 7.06 1.43 -2.99
CA GLN A 21 7.27 2.28 -4.16
C GLN A 21 6.19 3.36 -4.16
N GLU A 22 6.60 4.64 -4.10
CA GLU A 22 5.65 5.74 -4.31
C GLU A 22 5.28 5.77 -5.80
N VAL A 23 3.99 5.62 -6.10
CA VAL A 23 3.44 5.53 -7.45
C VAL A 23 2.19 6.39 -7.57
N THR A 24 1.86 6.77 -8.80
CA THR A 24 0.58 7.41 -9.13
C THR A 24 -0.55 6.38 -9.18
N VAL A 25 -1.79 6.85 -9.10
CA VAL A 25 -2.98 5.99 -9.26
C VAL A 25 -2.99 5.28 -10.61
N ALA A 26 -2.63 5.97 -11.69
CA ALA A 26 -2.57 5.36 -13.02
C ALA A 26 -1.52 4.25 -13.09
N GLU A 27 -0.34 4.46 -12.50
CA GLU A 27 0.70 3.42 -12.45
C GLU A 27 0.26 2.22 -11.62
N ALA A 28 -0.34 2.45 -10.44
CA ALA A 28 -0.81 1.37 -9.56
C ALA A 28 -1.76 0.39 -10.29
N LYS A 29 -2.67 0.90 -11.13
CA LYS A 29 -3.58 0.08 -11.94
C LYS A 29 -2.90 -0.83 -12.97
N THR A 30 -1.64 -0.56 -13.30
CA THR A 30 -0.87 -1.38 -14.24
C THR A 30 -0.01 -2.43 -13.54
N LEU A 31 0.12 -2.34 -12.21
CA LEU A 31 0.92 -3.27 -11.45
C LEU A 31 0.22 -4.63 -11.34
N ARG A 32 1.05 -5.63 -11.03
CA ARG A 32 0.56 -6.96 -10.67
C ARG A 32 0.01 -6.93 -9.24
N GLU A 33 -0.85 -7.88 -8.92
CA GLU A 33 -1.20 -8.19 -7.53
C GLU A 33 0.06 -8.48 -6.69
N ASP A 34 -0.12 -8.45 -5.38
CA ASP A 34 0.90 -8.64 -4.35
C ASP A 34 2.03 -7.57 -4.34
N ARG A 35 1.80 -6.45 -5.03
CA ARG A 35 2.80 -5.36 -5.10
C ARG A 35 2.53 -4.33 -4.01
N GLN A 36 3.50 -4.21 -3.10
CA GLN A 36 3.52 -3.16 -2.07
C GLN A 36 3.80 -1.78 -2.67
N VAL A 37 2.88 -0.83 -2.43
CA VAL A 37 2.90 0.52 -2.99
C VAL A 37 2.60 1.60 -1.95
N THR A 38 2.88 2.85 -2.32
CA THR A 38 2.43 4.04 -1.59
C THR A 38 1.83 5.02 -2.57
N LEU A 39 0.63 5.52 -2.28
CA LEU A 39 -0.07 6.50 -3.10
C LEU A 39 -0.40 7.73 -2.27
N THR A 40 -0.36 8.90 -2.90
CA THR A 40 -0.82 10.15 -2.29
C THR A 40 -2.00 10.69 -3.08
N GLY A 41 -3.14 10.89 -2.42
CA GLY A 41 -4.37 11.33 -3.07
C GLY A 41 -5.36 11.94 -2.09
N THR A 42 -6.59 12.18 -2.56
CA THR A 42 -7.72 12.63 -1.74
C THR A 42 -8.78 11.54 -1.71
N ILE A 43 -9.29 11.22 -0.52
CA ILE A 43 -10.47 10.33 -0.42
C ILE A 43 -11.70 11.14 -0.82
N THR A 44 -12.32 10.80 -1.96
CA THR A 44 -13.41 11.61 -2.52
C THR A 44 -14.80 11.17 -2.08
N GLY A 45 -14.93 9.99 -1.48
CA GLY A 45 -16.19 9.40 -1.03
C GLY A 45 -16.14 7.88 -1.03
N ARG A 46 -17.25 7.24 -0.64
CA ARG A 46 -17.41 5.78 -0.71
C ARG A 46 -17.55 5.32 -2.16
N ALA A 47 -16.92 4.19 -2.46
CA ALA A 47 -17.10 3.48 -3.72
C ALA A 47 -18.24 2.45 -3.61
N ASP A 48 -18.31 1.76 -2.47
CA ASP A 48 -19.36 0.82 -2.09
C ASP A 48 -19.40 0.65 -0.56
N ASP A 49 -19.82 -0.51 -0.06
CA ASP A 49 -19.97 -0.76 1.38
C ASP A 49 -18.64 -0.87 2.11
N ASP A 50 -17.57 -1.34 1.47
CA ASP A 50 -16.28 -1.55 2.14
C ASP A 50 -15.16 -0.69 1.53
N HIS A 51 -15.38 -0.10 0.35
CA HIS A 51 -14.34 0.63 -0.37
C HIS A 51 -14.54 2.15 -0.41
N TYR A 52 -13.42 2.85 -0.58
CA TYR A 52 -13.36 4.29 -0.82
C TYR A 52 -12.66 4.64 -2.13
N TRP A 53 -13.03 5.77 -2.72
CA TRP A 53 -12.32 6.32 -3.86
C TRP A 53 -11.14 7.18 -3.40
N LEU A 54 -9.92 6.74 -3.70
CA LEU A 54 -8.72 7.59 -3.65
C LEU A 54 -8.48 8.20 -5.03
N LYS A 55 -8.35 9.53 -5.08
CA LYS A 55 -8.12 10.27 -6.32
C LYS A 55 -6.81 11.07 -6.28
N ASP A 56 -6.04 10.98 -7.34
CA ASP A 56 -4.92 11.88 -7.65
C ASP A 56 -5.12 12.53 -9.05
N PRO A 57 -4.18 13.34 -9.57
CA PRO A 57 -4.31 13.92 -10.91
C PRO A 57 -4.33 12.92 -12.07
N THR A 58 -3.85 11.69 -11.86
CA THR A 58 -3.73 10.63 -12.86
C THR A 58 -4.95 9.71 -12.92
N GLY A 59 -5.76 9.67 -11.86
CA GLY A 59 -7.02 8.95 -11.86
C GLY A 59 -7.62 8.72 -10.47
N SER A 60 -8.59 7.80 -10.41
CA SER A 60 -9.19 7.32 -9.17
C SER A 60 -9.04 5.80 -9.06
N ILE A 61 -8.79 5.28 -7.86
CA ILE A 61 -8.71 3.84 -7.56
C ILE A 61 -9.48 3.56 -6.26
N ARG A 62 -9.99 2.33 -6.13
CA ARG A 62 -10.58 1.88 -4.87
C ARG A 62 -9.47 1.61 -3.87
N VAL A 63 -9.75 1.92 -2.62
CA VAL A 63 -8.94 1.51 -1.49
C VAL A 63 -9.86 0.81 -0.50
N ASP A 64 -9.46 -0.38 -0.10
CA ASP A 64 -10.07 -1.12 1.00
C ASP A 64 -9.34 -0.71 2.29
N ILE A 65 -10.09 -0.18 3.25
CA ILE A 65 -9.57 0.34 4.52
C ILE A 65 -10.29 -0.42 5.65
N ASP A 66 -9.58 -1.34 6.28
CA ASP A 66 -10.06 -2.12 7.43
C ASP A 66 -10.28 -1.23 8.68
N ASP A 67 -11.38 -0.48 8.74
CA ASP A 67 -11.81 0.24 9.95
C ASP A 67 -13.33 0.49 9.98
N ASP A 68 -13.97 0.22 11.12
CA ASP A 68 -15.42 0.33 11.33
C ASP A 68 -15.95 1.78 11.27
N ASP A 69 -15.09 2.80 11.37
CA ASP A 69 -15.49 4.23 11.32
C ASP A 69 -14.49 5.13 10.56
N ASP A 70 -14.22 4.82 9.30
CA ASP A 70 -13.28 5.57 8.46
C ASP A 70 -13.90 6.72 7.63
N ARG A 71 -15.20 6.99 7.82
CA ARG A 71 -15.94 8.05 7.09
C ARG A 71 -15.33 9.45 7.27
N TYR A 72 -14.61 9.69 8.36
CA TYR A 72 -13.93 10.97 8.62
C TYR A 72 -12.78 11.26 7.64
N LEU A 73 -12.33 10.27 6.87
CA LEU A 73 -11.31 10.42 5.84
C LEU A 73 -11.84 11.10 4.58
N ILE A 74 -13.16 11.10 4.34
CA ILE A 74 -13.75 11.73 3.15
C ILE A 74 -13.40 13.22 3.11
N GLY A 75 -12.90 13.66 1.95
CA GLY A 75 -12.40 15.01 1.70
C GLY A 75 -10.97 15.27 2.19
N LYS A 76 -10.32 14.31 2.86
CA LYS A 76 -8.94 14.45 3.33
C LYS A 76 -7.95 14.05 2.25
N LYS A 77 -6.84 14.80 2.20
CA LYS A 77 -5.65 14.37 1.48
C LYS A 77 -4.88 13.38 2.35
N VAL A 78 -4.57 12.22 1.80
CA VAL A 78 -3.93 11.12 2.52
C VAL A 78 -2.75 10.58 1.74
N ARG A 79 -1.82 9.97 2.47
CA ARG A 79 -0.87 9.00 1.93
C ARG A 79 -1.31 7.62 2.40
N VAL A 80 -1.61 6.72 1.48
CA VAL A 80 -1.92 5.32 1.76
C VAL A 80 -0.73 4.46 1.40
N SER A 81 -0.47 3.43 2.19
CA SER A 81 0.44 2.35 1.84
C SER A 81 -0.27 1.03 1.98
N GLY A 82 -0.06 0.12 1.04
CA GLY A 82 -0.77 -1.14 1.00
C GLY A 82 -0.36 -1.98 -0.20
N GLU A 83 -1.09 -3.06 -0.39
CA GLU A 83 -0.87 -4.05 -1.44
C GLU A 83 -1.83 -3.80 -2.60
N VAL A 84 -1.32 -3.86 -3.83
CA VAL A 84 -2.18 -3.90 -5.01
C VAL A 84 -2.92 -5.24 -5.00
N ASP A 85 -4.24 -5.19 -5.03
CA ASP A 85 -5.10 -6.36 -5.14
C ASP A 85 -5.96 -6.30 -6.40
N ARG A 86 -6.54 -7.43 -6.76
CA ARG A 86 -7.47 -7.58 -7.88
C ARG A 86 -8.72 -8.32 -7.45
N ASP A 87 -9.75 -7.57 -7.10
CA ASP A 87 -11.10 -8.09 -6.92
C ASP A 87 -12.02 -7.73 -8.09
N ASP A 88 -12.89 -8.67 -8.47
CA ASP A 88 -13.93 -8.51 -9.51
C ASP A 88 -13.46 -7.91 -10.85
N GLY A 89 -12.17 -8.08 -11.18
CA GLY A 89 -11.56 -7.57 -12.42
C GLY A 89 -11.12 -6.10 -12.38
N TYR A 90 -11.15 -5.46 -11.21
CA TYR A 90 -10.63 -4.11 -10.98
C TYR A 90 -9.34 -4.18 -10.16
N SER A 91 -8.47 -3.18 -10.31
CA SER A 91 -7.33 -3.02 -9.40
C SER A 91 -7.71 -2.09 -8.26
N GLU A 92 -7.35 -2.50 -7.05
CA GLU A 92 -7.56 -1.74 -5.82
C GLU A 92 -6.35 -1.87 -4.89
N ILE A 93 -6.40 -1.16 -3.76
CA ILE A 93 -5.34 -1.19 -2.76
C ILE A 93 -5.92 -1.67 -1.44
N ASN A 94 -5.44 -2.81 -0.95
CA ASN A 94 -5.71 -3.24 0.42
C ASN A 94 -4.77 -2.44 1.34
N VAL A 95 -5.34 -1.55 2.14
CA VAL A 95 -4.56 -0.53 2.86
C VAL A 95 -4.01 -1.08 4.17
N ASP A 96 -2.67 -1.12 4.27
CA ASP A 96 -1.97 -1.41 5.53
C ASP A 96 -1.95 -0.20 6.47
N HIS A 97 -1.73 1.00 5.90
CA HIS A 97 -1.64 2.25 6.67
C HIS A 97 -2.19 3.43 5.88
N VAL A 98 -2.93 4.30 6.59
CA VAL A 98 -3.34 5.61 6.12
C VAL A 98 -2.71 6.71 6.96
N TYR A 99 -2.19 7.74 6.30
CA TYR A 99 -1.66 8.94 6.96
C TYR A 99 -2.34 10.18 6.39
N ILE A 100 -3.04 10.93 7.23
CA ILE A 100 -3.66 12.20 6.84
C ILE A 100 -2.58 13.27 6.70
N LEU A 101 -2.51 13.87 5.51
CA LEU A 101 -1.61 14.97 5.23
C LEU A 101 -2.24 16.28 5.73
N LYS A 102 -1.45 17.04 6.50
CA LYS A 102 -1.82 18.34 7.05
C LYS A 102 -1.63 19.47 6.04
#